data_AF-A0A261AFP7-F1
#
_entry.id   AF-A0A261AFP7-F1
#
_cell.length_a   1.000
_cell.length_b   1.000
_cell.length_c   1.000
_cell.angle_alpha   90.00
_cell.angle_beta   90.00
_cell.angle_gamma   90.00
#
_symmetry.space_group_name_H-M   'P 1'
#
loop_
_entity.id
_entity.type
_entity.pdbx_description
1 polymer ?
#
loop_
_entity_poly.entity_id
_entity_poly.type
_entity_poly.pdbx_seq_one_letter_code
_entity_poly.pdbx_strand_id
1 'polypeptide(L)' 'MSLRKRVVDLYRNLYHMGKEYPGGSKWFHDRLKLAFSKNKNVEDPAQIEQLIARGEFVVKEIEA' A
#
# COMPACT_ATOMS: atom_id res chain seq x y z
N MET A 1 -15.32 2.96 9.75
CA MET A 1 -13.91 3.41 9.72
C MET A 1 -13.73 4.39 8.56
N SER A 2 -12.97 5.48 8.72
CA SER A 2 -12.73 6.40 7.60
C SER A 2 -11.78 5.79 6.56
N LEU A 3 -11.97 6.13 5.28
CA LEU A 3 -11.08 5.68 4.20
C LEU A 3 -9.62 6.06 4.47
N ARG A 4 -9.39 7.25 5.02
CA ARG A 4 -8.07 7.72 5.44
C ARG A 4 -7.39 6.76 6.43
N LYS A 5 -8.13 6.20 7.39
CA LYS A 5 -7.58 5.24 8.35
C LYS A 5 -7.16 3.96 7.63
N ARG A 6 -8.00 3.41 6.76
CA ARG A 6 -7.70 2.21 5.96
C ARG A 6 -6.43 2.39 5.11
N VAL A 7 -6.28 3.55 4.44
CA VAL A 7 -5.08 3.88 3.65
C VAL A 7 -3.82 3.89 4.52
N VAL A 8 -3.89 4.52 5.70
CA VAL A 8 -2.75 4.60 6.62
C VAL A 8 -2.37 3.23 7.17
N ASP A 9 -3.35 2.41 7.55
CA ASP A 9 -3.13 1.07 8.08
C ASP A 9 -2.52 0.16 7.00
N LEU A 10 -3.02 0.23 5.76
CA LEU A 10 -2.46 -0.47 4.60
C LEU A 10 -1.00 -0.08 4.34
N TYR A 11 -0.69 1.22 4.38
CA TYR A 11 0.69 1.70 4.20
C TYR A 11 1.64 1.12 5.26
N ARG A 12 1.22 1.11 6.53
CA ARG A 12 2.04 0.53 7.61
C ARG A 12 2.26 -0.96 7.38
N ASN A 13 1.21 -1.71 7.10
CA ASN A 13 1.33 -3.17 6.87
C ASN A 13 2.31 -3.47 5.74
N LEU A 14 2.14 -2.83 4.58
CA LEU A 14 3.05 -2.99 3.45
C LEU A 14 4.49 -2.57 3.79
N TYR A 15 4.67 -1.49 4.55
CA TYR A 15 5.99 -1.05 4.98
C TYR A 15 6.69 -2.07 5.89
N HIS A 16 5.93 -2.70 6.81
CA HIS A 16 6.44 -3.76 7.67
C HIS A 16 6.82 -5.01 6.87
N MET A 17 5.94 -5.48 5.98
CA MET A 17 6.21 -6.63 5.11
C MET A 17 7.43 -6.39 4.21
N GLY A 18 7.58 -5.16 3.71
CA GLY A 18 8.73 -4.76 2.91
C GLY A 18 10.08 -4.93 3.60
N LYS A 19 10.15 -5.00 4.95
CA LYS A 19 11.42 -5.17 5.67
C LYS A 19 12.05 -6.53 5.42
N GLU A 20 11.23 -7.57 5.29
CA GLU A 20 11.65 -8.96 5.11
C GLU A 20 11.61 -9.39 3.64
N TYR A 21 11.32 -8.45 2.73
CA TYR A 21 11.16 -8.74 1.31
C TYR A 21 12.48 -9.25 0.67
N PRO A 22 12.47 -10.39 -0.05
CA PRO A 22 13.69 -10.99 -0.62
C PRO A 22 14.47 -10.08 -1.58
N GLY A 23 13.79 -9.17 -2.28
CA GLY A 23 14.40 -8.20 -3.19
C GLY A 23 15.02 -6.98 -2.50
N GLY A 24 15.01 -6.93 -1.17
CA GLY A 24 15.56 -5.85 -0.36
C GLY A 24 14.52 -4.79 0.01
N SER A 25 14.60 -4.36 1.28
CA SER A 25 13.65 -3.41 1.87
C SER A 25 13.63 -2.06 1.18
N LYS A 26 14.79 -1.55 0.78
CA LYS A 26 14.90 -0.28 0.04
C LYS A 26 14.13 -0.32 -1.28
N TRP A 27 14.28 -1.39 -2.06
CA TRP A 27 13.59 -1.55 -3.35
C TRP A 27 12.07 -1.56 -3.15
N PHE A 28 11.60 -2.29 -2.13
CA PHE A 28 10.18 -2.37 -1.81
C PHE A 28 9.62 -1.03 -1.34
N HIS A 29 10.29 -0.39 -0.38
CA HIS A 29 9.85 0.89 0.18
C HIS A 29 9.85 2.02 -0.85
N ASP A 30 10.82 2.05 -1.77
CA ASP A 30 10.86 3.04 -2.85
C ASP A 30 9.63 2.89 -3.77
N ARG A 31 9.26 1.65 -4.13
CA ARG A 31 8.05 1.38 -4.95
C ARG A 31 6.75 1.65 -4.20
N LEU A 32 6.69 1.28 -2.92
CA LEU A 32 5.56 1.58 -2.05
C LEU A 32 5.30 3.08 -2.00
N LYS A 33 6.34 3.87 -1.70
CA LYS A 33 6.25 5.34 -1.65
C LYS A 33 5.84 5.93 -3.00
N LEU A 34 6.39 5.42 -4.11
CA LEU A 34 6.01 5.86 -5.45
C LEU A 34 4.53 5.60 -5.75
N ALA A 35 4.01 4.41 -5.39
CA ALA A 35 2.61 4.05 -5.63
C ALA A 35 1.64 4.95 -4.86
N PHE A 36 1.92 5.22 -3.58
CA PHE A 36 1.09 6.12 -2.77
C PHE A 36 1.23 7.58 -3.22
N SER A 37 2.42 8.01 -3.61
CA SER A 37 2.66 9.38 -4.10
C SER A 37 1.93 9.66 -5.42
N LYS A 38 1.88 8.67 -6.34
CA LYS A 38 1.13 8.79 -7.60
C LYS A 38 -0.37 8.99 -7.38
N ASN A 39 -0.93 8.41 -6.31
CA ASN A 39 -2.36 8.46 -6.00
C ASN A 39 -2.72 9.53 -4.94
N LYS A 40 -1.79 10.39 -4.54
CA LYS A 40 -1.99 11.35 -3.44
C LYS A 40 -3.12 12.38 -3.66
N ASN A 41 -3.46 12.65 -4.92
CA ASN A 41 -4.48 13.63 -5.33
C ASN A 41 -5.82 12.95 -5.66
N VAL A 42 -5.98 11.65 -5.39
CA VAL A 42 -7.25 10.95 -5.61
C VAL A 42 -8.18 11.28 -4.45
N GLU A 43 -9.26 12.01 -4.74
CA GLU A 43 -10.26 12.44 -3.75
C GLU A 43 -11.56 11.63 -3.84
N ASP A 44 -11.77 10.91 -4.95
CA ASP A 44 -12.96 10.10 -5.17
C ASP A 44 -12.97 8.86 -4.25
N PRO A 45 -13.97 8.73 -3.35
CA PRO A 45 -14.09 7.59 -2.44
C PRO A 45 -14.07 6.23 -3.14
N ALA A 46 -14.73 6.10 -4.29
CA ALA A 46 -14.80 4.83 -5.02
C ALA A 46 -13.43 4.40 -5.55
N GLN A 47 -12.66 5.34 -6.10
CA GLN A 47 -11.29 5.09 -6.55
C GLN A 47 -10.36 4.77 -5.37
N ILE A 48 -10.50 5.46 -4.23
CA ILE A 48 -9.72 5.16 -3.03
C ILE A 48 -9.97 3.72 -2.58
N GLU A 49 -11.22 3.25 -2.58
CA GLU A 49 -11.54 1.87 -2.22
C GLU A 49 -10.91 0.85 -3.19
N GLN A 50 -10.95 1.11 -4.49
CA GLN A 50 -10.30 0.24 -5.48
C GLN A 50 -8.77 0.19 -5.28
N LEU A 51 -8.15 1.31 -4.97
CA LEU A 51 -6.71 1.38 -4.69
C LEU A 51 -6.34 0.63 -3.40
N ILE A 52 -7.18 0.73 -2.36
CA ILE A 52 -7.02 -0.04 -1.13
C ILE A 52 -7.12 -1.55 -1.43
N ALA A 53 -8.15 -1.97 -2.17
CA ALA A 53 -8.33 -3.38 -2.55
C ALA A 53 -7.14 -3.93 -3.35
N ARG A 54 -6.56 -3.12 -4.23
CA ARG A 54 -5.33 -3.47 -4.97
C ARG A 54 -4.13 -3.63 -4.02
N GLY A 55 -3.99 -2.78 -3.02
CA GLY A 55 -2.93 -2.91 -2.02
C GLY A 55 -3.11 -4.15 -1.13
N GLU A 56 -4.35 -4.46 -0.73
CA GLU A 56 -4.69 -5.69 0.01
C GLU A 56 -4.39 -6.95 -0.81
N PHE A 57 -4.59 -6.92 -2.12
CA PHE A 57 -4.18 -8.00 -3.02
C PHE A 57 -2.66 -8.20 -2.99
N VAL A 58 -1.88 -7.12 -3.08
CA VAL A 58 -0.41 -7.19 -3.01
C VAL A 58 0.07 -7.75 -1.67
N VAL A 59 -0.61 -7.41 -0.56
CA VAL A 59 -0.32 -8.01 0.76
C VAL A 59 -0.43 -9.53 0.72
N LYS A 60 -1.54 -10.06 0.18
CA LYS A 60 -1.77 -11.51 0.09
C LYS A 60 -0.72 -12.22 -0.76
N GLU A 61 -0.29 -11.60 -1.85
CA GLU A 61 0.75 -12.14 -2.73
C GLU A 61 2.15 -12.16 -2.08
N ILE A 62 2.39 -11.34 -1.04
CA ILE A 62 3.66 -11.34 -0.31
C ILE A 62 3.62 -12.30 0.89
N GLU A 63 2.45 -12.51 1.48
CA GLU A 63 2.25 -13.47 2.57
C GLU A 63 2.17 -14.93 2.10
N ALA A 64 1.86 -15.17 0.81
CA ALA A 64 1.78 -16.50 0.19
C ALA A 64 3.17 -17.02 -0.26
#